data_AF-A0A3R7GAU9-F1
#
_entry.id   AF-A0A3R7GAU9-F1
#
_cell.length_a   1.000
_cell.length_b   1.000
_cell.length_c   1.000
_cell.angle_alpha   90.00
_cell.angle_beta   90.00
_cell.angle_gamma   90.00
#
_symmetry.space_group_name_H-M   'P 1'
#
loop_
_entity.id
_entity.type
_entity.pdbx_description
1 polymer ?
#
loop_
_entity_poly.entity_id
_entity_poly.type
_entity_poly.pdbx_seq_one_letter_code
_entity_poly.pdbx_strand_id
1 'polypeptide(L)'
;MTRYETLLEVELDEWDSGYGVLQIVDPDDSDTAELRFCYFNENGKFTNRPLTLRPDEETLDRTTRMVENLGYVARTFDPAEIRELVDTLGEERVIELAQLVDTLGEARLAEILGE
;
A
#
# COMPACT_ATOMS: atom_id res chain seq x y z
N MET A 1 6.38 -12.73 -19.61
CA MET A 1 5.72 -11.47 -19.21
C MET A 1 5.15 -11.77 -17.86
N THR A 2 5.79 -11.24 -16.80
CA THR A 2 5.42 -11.52 -15.41
C THR A 2 3.98 -11.07 -15.19
N ARG A 3 3.14 -11.95 -14.65
CA ARG A 3 1.80 -11.59 -14.23
C ARG A 3 1.85 -11.24 -12.75
N TYR A 4 0.91 -10.39 -12.37
CA TYR A 4 0.76 -9.90 -11.02
C TYR A 4 -0.69 -10.16 -10.60
N GLU A 5 -0.88 -10.85 -9.49
CA GLU A 5 -2.15 -10.94 -8.78
C GLU A 5 -2.19 -9.82 -7.74
N THR A 6 -3.26 -9.03 -7.70
CA THR A 6 -3.45 -8.03 -6.66
C THR A 6 -3.95 -8.71 -5.39
N LEU A 7 -3.21 -8.59 -4.30
CA LEU A 7 -3.57 -9.14 -2.98
C LEU A 7 -4.31 -8.12 -2.11
N LEU A 8 -3.90 -6.85 -2.22
CA LEU A 8 -4.47 -5.74 -1.48
C LEU A 8 -4.34 -4.47 -2.32
N GLU A 9 -5.37 -3.63 -2.32
CA GLU A 9 -5.39 -2.37 -3.06
C GLU A 9 -5.88 -1.23 -2.18
N VAL A 10 -5.21 -0.08 -2.24
CA VAL A 10 -5.62 1.13 -1.50
C VAL A 10 -5.53 2.34 -2.40
N GLU A 11 -6.64 3.07 -2.51
CA GLU A 11 -6.67 4.37 -3.15
C GLU A 11 -5.95 5.41 -2.28
N LEU A 12 -4.98 6.08 -2.90
CA LEU A 12 -4.20 7.14 -2.27
C LEU A 12 -4.95 8.47 -2.33
N ASP A 13 -5.35 8.87 -3.53
CA ASP A 13 -6.02 10.13 -3.81
C ASP A 13 -6.63 10.14 -5.23
N GLU A 14 -7.57 11.05 -5.45
CA GLU A 14 -8.21 11.33 -6.74
C GLU A 14 -7.86 12.74 -7.22
N TRP A 15 -7.53 12.86 -8.50
CA TRP A 15 -7.24 14.11 -9.17
C TRP A 15 -8.08 14.25 -10.44
N ASP A 16 -8.21 15.47 -10.99
CA ASP A 16 -9.00 15.76 -12.21
C ASP A 16 -8.64 14.90 -13.43
N SER A 17 -7.49 14.25 -13.40
CA SER A 17 -6.97 13.42 -14.50
C SER A 17 -7.17 11.92 -14.26
N GLY A 18 -7.53 11.51 -13.04
CA GLY A 18 -7.58 10.13 -12.57
C GLY A 18 -7.11 9.96 -11.12
N TYR A 19 -6.89 8.72 -10.69
CA TYR A 19 -6.61 8.38 -9.29
C TYR A 19 -5.36 7.52 -9.14
N GLY A 20 -4.73 7.65 -7.97
CA GLY A 20 -3.52 6.94 -7.59
C GLY A 20 -3.83 5.80 -6.63
N VAL A 21 -3.18 4.66 -6.83
CA VAL A 21 -3.44 3.44 -6.06
C VAL A 21 -2.13 2.79 -5.68
N LEU A 22 -2.08 2.26 -4.46
CA LEU A 22 -0.99 1.45 -3.95
C LEU A 22 -1.47 0.01 -3.82
N GLN A 23 -0.74 -0.93 -4.41
CA GLN A 23 -1.10 -2.33 -4.43
C GLN A 23 0.00 -3.18 -3.81
N ILE A 24 -0.39 -4.19 -3.03
CA ILE A 24 0.45 -5.35 -2.75
C ILE A 24 0.11 -6.41 -3.78
N VAL A 25 1.13 -6.92 -4.47
CA VAL A 25 0.97 -7.88 -5.55
C VAL A 25 1.78 -9.15 -5.32
N ASP A 26 1.28 -10.27 -5.81
CA ASP A 26 2.00 -11.53 -5.94
C ASP A 26 2.50 -11.70 -7.39
N PRO A 27 3.82 -11.62 -7.65
CA PRO A 27 4.38 -11.90 -8.96
C PRO A 27 4.53 -13.41 -9.19
N ASP A 28 4.08 -13.91 -10.35
CA ASP A 28 4.15 -15.35 -10.71
C ASP A 28 5.57 -15.97 -10.63
N ASP A 29 6.62 -15.14 -10.65
CA ASP A 29 8.03 -15.53 -10.67
C ASP A 29 8.76 -15.20 -9.34
N SER A 30 8.05 -14.91 -8.26
CA SER A 30 8.59 -14.47 -6.96
C SER A 30 7.94 -15.20 -5.78
N ASP A 31 8.72 -15.52 -4.75
CA ASP A 31 8.21 -16.06 -3.47
C ASP A 31 7.84 -14.94 -2.47
N THR A 32 8.06 -13.68 -2.84
CA THR A 32 7.79 -12.51 -2.00
C THR A 32 6.79 -11.58 -2.65
N ALA A 33 5.91 -11.00 -1.84
CA ALA A 33 5.01 -9.95 -2.28
C ALA A 33 5.79 -8.68 -2.64
N GLU A 34 5.27 -7.92 -3.60
CA GLU A 34 5.85 -6.65 -4.06
C GLU A 34 4.86 -5.50 -3.85
N LEU A 35 5.39 -4.28 -3.68
CA LEU A 35 4.60 -3.06 -3.58
C LEU A 35 4.63 -2.31 -4.91
N ARG A 36 3.46 -1.92 -5.42
CA ARG A 36 3.31 -1.26 -6.72
C ARG A 36 2.49 0.02 -6.63
N PHE A 37 3.02 1.09 -7.22
CA PHE A 37 2.28 2.34 -7.44
C PHE A 37 1.63 2.32 -8.82
N CYS A 38 0.32 2.46 -8.84
CA CYS A 38 -0.49 2.47 -10.04
C CYS A 38 -1.20 3.81 -10.18
N TYR A 39 -1.39 4.21 -11.42
CA TYR A 39 -2.23 5.36 -11.76
C TYR A 39 -3.23 4.94 -12.83
N PHE A 40 -4.47 5.31 -12.61
CA PHE A 40 -5.57 5.12 -13.54
C PHE A 40 -6.09 6.49 -13.93
N ASN A 41 -6.35 6.70 -15.22
CA ASN A 41 -6.97 7.94 -15.67
C ASN A 41 -8.46 8.01 -15.28
N GLU A 42 -9.10 9.14 -15.55
CA GLU A 42 -10.54 9.39 -15.33
C GLU A 42 -11.48 8.33 -15.95
N ASN A 43 -11.01 7.56 -16.94
CA ASN A 43 -11.78 6.48 -17.58
C ASN A 43 -11.49 5.10 -16.96
N GLY A 44 -10.80 5.05 -15.81
CA GLY A 44 -10.38 3.81 -15.14
C GLY A 44 -9.30 3.02 -15.90
N LYS A 45 -8.62 3.63 -16.88
CA LYS A 45 -7.56 2.93 -17.64
C LYS A 45 -6.22 3.15 -16.99
N PHE A 46 -5.52 2.04 -16.72
CA PHE A 46 -4.13 2.05 -16.26
C PHE A 46 -3.25 2.83 -17.24
N THR A 47 -2.38 3.70 -16.71
CA THR A 47 -1.45 4.47 -17.52
C THR A 47 -0.02 4.23 -17.05
N ASN A 48 0.87 3.93 -18.01
CA ASN A 48 2.31 3.76 -17.77
C ASN A 48 3.09 5.08 -17.82
N ARG A 49 2.42 6.22 -18.01
CA ARG A 49 3.09 7.53 -17.98
C ARG A 49 2.96 8.08 -16.56
N PRO A 50 4.08 8.39 -15.88
CA PRO A 50 4.00 9.02 -14.56
C PRO A 50 3.32 10.37 -14.70
N LEU A 51 2.39 10.65 -13.80
CA LEU A 51 1.80 11.96 -13.71
C LEU A 51 2.71 12.91 -12.94
N THR A 52 2.78 14.15 -13.41
CA THR A 52 3.37 15.24 -12.63
C THR A 52 2.26 15.91 -11.86
N LEU A 53 2.14 15.57 -10.57
CA LEU A 53 1.19 16.16 -9.64
C LEU A 53 1.92 17.06 -8.65
N ARG A 54 1.21 18.03 -8.10
CA ARG A 54 1.64 18.79 -6.92
C ARG A 54 0.68 18.42 -5.78
N PRO A 55 0.94 17.32 -5.07
CA PRO A 55 0.13 16.96 -3.92
C PRO A 55 0.23 18.05 -2.85
N ASP A 56 -0.84 18.23 -2.09
CA ASP A 56 -0.80 19.03 -0.87
C ASP A 56 -0.14 18.24 0.29
N GLU A 57 0.04 18.91 1.43
CA GLU A 57 0.68 18.30 2.60
C GLU A 57 -0.10 17.10 3.15
N GLU A 58 -1.44 17.13 3.07
CA GLU A 58 -2.29 16.04 3.57
C GLU A 58 -2.13 14.80 2.69
N THR A 59 -2.21 14.94 1.37
CA THR A 59 -1.99 13.85 0.43
C THR A 59 -0.56 13.28 0.55
N LEU A 60 0.45 14.12 0.78
CA LEU A 60 1.82 13.68 1.01
C LEU A 60 1.98 12.85 2.29
N ASP A 61 1.45 13.33 3.42
CA ASP A 61 1.49 12.62 4.71
C ASP A 61 0.77 11.28 4.61
N ARG A 62 -0.48 11.30 4.11
CA ARG A 62 -1.28 10.10 3.91
C ARG A 62 -0.58 9.09 3.01
N THR A 63 -0.04 9.54 1.87
CA THR A 63 0.67 8.64 0.95
C THR A 63 1.86 8.01 1.65
N THR A 64 2.70 8.80 2.32
CA THR A 64 3.89 8.30 3.04
C THR A 64 3.53 7.21 4.03
N ARG A 65 2.51 7.45 4.86
CA ARG A 65 2.04 6.47 5.85
C ARG A 65 1.51 5.21 5.18
N MET A 66 0.80 5.31 4.06
CA MET A 66 0.33 4.12 3.34
C MET A 66 1.48 3.32 2.73
N VAL A 67 2.52 3.98 2.20
CA VAL A 67 3.72 3.30 1.70
C VAL A 67 4.41 2.52 2.81
N GLU A 68 4.56 3.13 3.98
CA GLU A 68 5.21 2.50 5.13
C GLU A 68 4.40 1.30 5.64
N ASN A 69 3.09 1.48 5.81
CA ASN A 69 2.19 0.43 6.30
C ASN A 69 2.10 -0.76 5.34
N LEU A 70 1.83 -0.51 4.05
CA LEU A 70 1.72 -1.59 3.07
C LEU A 70 3.09 -2.19 2.74
N GLY A 71 4.15 -1.39 2.77
CA GLY A 71 5.52 -1.88 2.67
C GLY A 71 5.88 -2.79 3.85
N TYR A 72 5.40 -2.50 5.07
CA TYR A 72 5.52 -3.39 6.21
C TYR A 72 4.79 -4.72 5.98
N VAL A 73 3.56 -4.69 5.48
CA VAL A 73 2.80 -5.92 5.21
C VAL A 73 3.53 -6.76 4.16
N ALA A 74 3.88 -6.16 3.02
CA ALA A 74 4.53 -6.86 1.91
C ALA A 74 5.89 -7.47 2.25
N ARG A 75 6.65 -6.87 3.18
CA ARG A 75 7.96 -7.40 3.62
C ARG A 75 7.87 -8.44 4.74
N THR A 76 6.76 -8.46 5.48
CA THR A 76 6.62 -9.26 6.71
C THR A 76 5.92 -10.58 6.44
N PHE A 77 4.93 -10.56 5.55
CA PHE A 77 4.09 -11.70 5.24
C PHE A 77 4.35 -12.18 3.82
N ASP A 78 4.28 -13.48 3.61
CA ASP A 78 4.30 -14.04 2.25
C ASP A 78 2.94 -13.83 1.55
N PRO A 79 2.88 -14.00 0.21
CA PRO A 79 1.64 -13.82 -0.52
C PRO A 79 0.46 -14.70 -0.06
N ALA A 80 0.71 -15.90 0.46
CA ALA A 80 -0.34 -16.79 0.95
C ALA A 80 -0.90 -16.32 2.29
N GLU A 81 -0.03 -15.87 3.20
CA GLU A 81 -0.43 -15.27 4.48
C GLU A 81 -1.24 -13.98 4.27
N ILE A 82 -0.84 -13.13 3.32
CA ILE A 82 -1.58 -11.91 2.99
C ILE A 82 -2.98 -12.24 2.45
N ARG A 83 -3.11 -13.24 1.57
CA ARG A 83 -4.42 -13.72 1.10
C ARG A 83 -5.29 -14.20 2.24
N GLU A 84 -4.75 -15.03 3.13
CA GLU A 84 -5.51 -15.54 4.28
C GLU A 84 -5.97 -14.41 5.21
N LEU A 85 -5.10 -13.41 5.45
CA LEU A 85 -5.44 -12.23 6.23
C LEU A 85 -6.58 -11.43 5.59
N VAL A 86 -6.49 -11.18 4.28
CA VAL A 86 -7.52 -10.46 3.52
C VAL A 86 -8.84 -11.24 3.49
N ASP A 87 -8.80 -12.55 3.21
CA ASP A 87 -9.98 -13.41 3.20
C ASP A 87 -10.67 -13.46 4.56
N THR A 88 -9.89 -13.40 5.64
CA THR A 88 -10.40 -13.50 7.02
C THR A 88 -10.95 -12.17 7.53
N LEU A 89 -10.25 -11.07 7.29
CA LEU A 89 -10.51 -9.77 7.92
C LEU A 89 -11.14 -8.75 6.97
N GLY A 90 -10.98 -8.94 5.66
CA GLY A 90 -11.23 -7.93 4.64
C GLY A 90 -10.09 -6.93 4.49
N GLU A 91 -9.95 -6.37 3.28
CA GLU A 91 -8.86 -5.47 2.91
C GLU A 91 -8.75 -4.24 3.84
N GLU A 92 -9.88 -3.57 4.08
CA GLU A 92 -9.95 -2.38 4.96
C GLU A 92 -9.38 -2.66 6.35
N ARG A 93 -9.70 -3.81 6.93
CA ARG A 93 -9.25 -4.17 8.28
C ARG A 93 -7.77 -4.54 8.32
N VAL A 94 -7.23 -5.14 7.26
CA VAL A 94 -5.80 -5.41 7.14
C VAL A 94 -5.00 -4.11 7.12
N ILE A 95 -5.50 -3.09 6.44
CA ILE A 95 -4.87 -1.76 6.38
C ILE A 95 -4.90 -1.08 7.75
N GLU A 96 -6.05 -1.07 8.41
CA GLU A 96 -6.17 -0.52 9.78
C GLU A 96 -5.22 -1.23 10.75
N LEU A 97 -5.09 -2.56 10.65
CA LEU A 97 -4.18 -3.34 11.48
C LEU A 97 -2.72 -2.94 11.23
N ALA A 98 -2.33 -2.76 9.96
CA ALA A 98 -0.98 -2.31 9.62
C ALA A 98 -0.66 -0.95 10.26
N GLN A 99 -1.59 0.01 10.15
CA GLN A 99 -1.45 1.34 10.77
C GLN A 99 -1.31 1.29 12.30
N LEU A 100 -2.09 0.43 12.95
CA LEU A 100 -2.01 0.25 14.40
C LEU A 100 -0.67 -0.34 14.82
N VAL A 101 -0.17 -1.33 14.07
CA VAL A 101 1.13 -1.96 14.35
C VAL A 101 2.26 -0.96 14.17
N ASP A 102 2.23 -0.14 13.13
CA ASP A 102 3.23 0.89 12.87
C ASP A 102 3.26 1.95 13.99
N THR A 103 2.07 2.46 14.37
CA THR A 103 1.93 3.41 15.49
C THR A 103 2.45 2.83 16.81
N LEU A 104 2.18 1.55 17.08
CA LEU A 104 2.70 0.85 18.26
C LEU A 104 4.23 0.66 18.20
N GLY A 105 4.77 0.43 17.00
CA GLY A 105 6.20 0.37 16.73
C GLY A 105 6.89 1.69 17.01
N GLU A 106 6.34 2.80 16.51
CA GLU A 106 6.82 4.16 16.76
C GLU A 106 6.81 4.51 18.24
N ALA A 107 5.69 4.27 18.92
CA ALA A 107 5.57 4.53 20.36
C ALA A 107 6.62 3.76 21.17
N ARG A 108 6.85 2.48 20.84
CA ARG A 108 7.88 1.67 21.46
C ARG A 108 9.29 2.18 21.16
N LEU A 109 9.54 2.69 19.95
CA LEU A 109 10.82 3.27 19.57
C LEU A 109 11.10 4.55 20.38
N ALA A 110 10.11 5.43 20.53
CA ALA A 110 10.20 6.65 21.33
C ALA A 110 10.52 6.35 22.79
N GLU A 111 9.84 5.35 23.39
CA GLU A 111 10.13 4.89 24.76
C GLU A 111 11.59 4.40 24.92
N ILE A 112 12.13 3.69 23.92
CA ILE A 112 13.51 3.20 23.94
C ILE A 112 14.52 4.34 23.77
N LEU A 113 14.18 5.34 22.95
CA LEU A 113 15.02 6.51 22.68
C LEU A 113 14.97 7.56 23.81
N GLY A 114 14.03 7.43 24.74
CA GLY A 114 13.92 8.28 25.92
C GLY A 114 13.40 9.70 25.61
N GLU A 115 12.62 9.83 24.54
CA GLU A 115 11.88 11.06 24.19
C GLU A 115 10.49 11.09 24.86
#